data_AF-A0A972MZW5-F1
#
_entry.id   AF-A0A972MZW5-F1
#
_cell.length_a   1.000
_cell.length_b   1.000
_cell.length_c   1.000
_cell.angle_alpha   90.00
_cell.angle_beta   90.00
_cell.angle_gamma   90.00
#
_symmetry.space_group_name_H-M   'P 1'
#
loop_
_entity.id
_entity.type
_entity.pdbx_description
1 polymer ?
#
loop_
_entity_poly.entity_id
_entity_poly.type
_entity_poly.pdbx_seq_one_letter_code
_entity_poly.pdbx_strand_id
1 'polypeptide(L)'
;MSREYRPVRAPRGNKLTAKDWHAEAAMRMLMNNVDPEVAEKPEELIVYGGTGKAARNWDAFWAIVETLKRIEPDETLLVQSGKPV
;
A
#
# COMPACT_ATOMS: atom_id res chain seq x y z
N MET A 1 2.53 -5.15 -20.29
CA MET A 1 2.79 -3.71 -20.48
C MET A 1 3.07 -3.13 -19.11
N SER A 2 4.28 -2.62 -18.85
CA SER A 2 4.60 -1.98 -17.57
C SER A 2 3.68 -0.78 -17.38
N ARG A 3 2.87 -0.77 -16.32
CA ARG A 3 2.15 0.44 -15.92
C ARG A 3 3.18 1.53 -15.69
N GLU A 4 2.98 2.68 -16.33
CA GLU A 4 3.78 3.87 -16.08
C GLU A 4 3.66 4.25 -14.60
N TYR A 5 4.79 4.54 -13.95
CA TYR A 5 4.81 4.92 -12.54
C TYR A 5 3.99 6.19 -12.34
N ARG A 6 3.12 6.16 -11.32
CA ARG A 6 2.40 7.35 -10.84
C ARG A 6 2.72 7.51 -9.36
N PRO A 7 3.15 8.71 -8.92
CA PRO A 7 3.37 9.00 -7.51
C PRO A 7 2.16 8.61 -6.66
N VAL A 8 2.40 7.81 -5.62
CA VAL A 8 1.37 7.40 -4.66
C VAL A 8 1.47 8.30 -3.44
N ARG A 9 0.33 8.76 -2.92
CA ARG A 9 0.25 9.49 -1.66
C ARG A 9 -0.93 8.97 -0.86
N ALA A 10 -0.77 8.91 0.45
CA ALA A 10 -1.82 8.40 1.31
C ALA A 10 -3.02 9.39 1.37
N PRO A 11 -4.27 8.88 1.33
CA PRO A 11 -5.47 9.68 1.54
C PRO A 11 -5.40 10.51 2.84
N ARG A 12 -6.03 11.69 2.82
CA ARG A 12 -6.03 12.67 3.93
C ARG A 12 -7.47 13.00 4.35
N GLY A 13 -7.61 13.57 5.54
CA GLY A 13 -8.91 13.95 6.11
C GLY A 13 -9.67 12.79 6.73
N ASN A 14 -10.93 13.04 7.09
CA ASN A 14 -11.80 12.13 7.85
C ASN A 14 -12.72 11.25 6.98
N LYS A 15 -12.63 11.37 5.64
CA LYS A 15 -13.40 10.52 4.72
C LYS A 15 -12.69 9.18 4.53
N LEU A 16 -13.43 8.09 4.71
CA LEU A 16 -12.94 6.73 4.49
C LEU A 16 -12.96 6.35 3.00
N THR A 17 -11.97 5.55 2.59
CA THR A 17 -11.91 4.84 1.31
C THR A 17 -12.19 3.35 1.50
N ALA A 18 -11.73 2.76 2.61
CA ALA A 18 -12.05 1.42 3.07
C ALA A 18 -13.34 1.37 3.92
N LYS A 19 -13.77 0.17 4.32
CA LYS A 19 -15.02 -0.05 5.09
C LYS A 19 -14.96 0.40 6.54
N ASP A 20 -13.77 0.39 7.15
CA ASP A 20 -13.54 0.84 8.52
C ASP A 20 -12.16 1.50 8.69
N TRP A 21 -11.93 2.05 9.89
CA TRP A 21 -10.68 2.75 10.22
C TRP A 21 -9.46 1.84 10.35
N HIS A 22 -9.61 0.55 10.69
CA HIS A 22 -8.47 -0.37 10.78
C HIS A 22 -7.91 -0.66 9.39
N ALA A 23 -8.79 -1.01 8.44
CA ALA A 23 -8.41 -1.23 7.07
C ALA A 23 -7.91 0.06 6.38
N GLU A 24 -8.58 1.20 6.63
CA GLU A 24 -8.15 2.51 6.13
C GLU A 24 -6.76 2.89 6.67
N ALA A 25 -6.50 2.68 7.96
CA ALA A 25 -5.21 2.97 8.56
C ALA A 25 -4.08 2.15 7.92
N ALA A 26 -4.28 0.83 7.77
CA ALA A 26 -3.31 -0.03 7.10
C ALA A 26 -3.04 0.42 5.66
N MET A 27 -4.10 0.77 4.92
CA MET A 27 -3.97 1.26 3.53
C MET A 27 -3.21 2.59 3.47
N ARG A 28 -3.56 3.55 4.34
CA ARG A 28 -2.88 4.86 4.39
C ARG A 28 -1.41 4.70 4.77
N MET A 29 -1.08 3.85 5.73
CA MET A 29 0.32 3.62 6.12
C MET A 29 1.11 2.94 5.00
N LEU A 30 0.53 1.96 4.31
CA LEU A 30 1.16 1.35 3.13
C LEU A 30 1.43 2.37 2.03
N MET A 31 0.45 3.22 1.70
CA MET A 31 0.59 4.26 0.68
C MET A 31 1.58 5.36 1.11
N ASN A 32 1.68 5.65 2.41
CA ASN A 32 2.63 6.63 2.95
C ASN A 32 4.08 6.15 2.83
N ASN A 33 4.32 4.84 2.99
CA ASN A 33 5.66 4.26 2.83
C ASN A 33 6.23 4.41 1.41
N VAL A 34 5.40 4.71 0.40
CA VAL A 34 5.83 4.93 -0.99
C VAL A 34 5.54 6.35 -1.47
N ASP A 35 5.26 7.27 -0.55
CA ASP A 35 5.13 8.69 -0.87
C ASP A 35 6.49 9.25 -1.32
N PRO A 36 6.59 10.02 -2.42
CA PRO A 36 7.85 10.61 -2.87
C PRO A 36 8.56 11.50 -1.84
N GLU A 37 7.83 12.02 -0.85
CA GLU A 37 8.44 12.80 0.24
C GLU A 37 8.91 11.94 1.41
N VAL A 38 8.65 10.62 1.38
CA VAL A 38 8.94 9.68 2.48
C VAL A 38 9.93 8.60 2.05
N ALA A 39 9.73 8.01 0.87
CA ALA A 39 10.50 6.86 0.39
C ALA A 39 11.79 7.28 -0.32
N GLU A 40 12.86 6.49 -0.17
CA GLU A 40 14.13 6.71 -0.88
C GLU A 40 14.02 6.52 -2.40
N LYS A 41 13.29 5.49 -2.87
CA LYS A 41 13.05 5.21 -4.30
C LYS A 41 11.64 4.62 -4.53
N PRO A 42 10.58 5.45 -4.46
CA PRO A 42 9.18 5.01 -4.49
C PRO A 42 8.78 4.26 -5.77
N GLU A 43 9.35 4.62 -6.93
CA GLU A 43 9.09 3.99 -8.22
C GLU A 43 9.48 2.49 -8.26
N GLU A 44 10.43 2.10 -7.41
CA GLU A 44 10.87 0.72 -7.20
C GLU A 44 10.24 0.05 -5.97
N LEU A 45 9.32 0.76 -5.28
CA LEU A 45 8.69 0.41 -4.00
C LEU A 45 9.67 0.37 -2.81
N ILE A 46 10.88 0.92 -2.95
CA ILE A 46 11.90 0.93 -1.90
C ILE A 46 11.64 2.08 -0.93
N VAL A 47 11.47 1.75 0.35
CA VAL A 47 11.18 2.71 1.42
C VAL A 47 12.48 3.28 1.96
N TYR A 48 13.35 2.43 2.51
CA TYR A 48 14.68 2.79 3.01
C TYR A 48 15.54 1.53 3.20
N GLY A 49 16.81 1.71 3.56
CA GLY A 49 17.68 0.60 3.98
C GLY A 49 18.15 -0.27 2.80
N GLY A 50 18.45 0.37 1.66
CA GLY A 50 18.95 -0.30 0.46
C GLY A 50 17.83 -0.91 -0.37
N THR A 51 17.36 -2.10 0.00
CA THR A 51 16.35 -2.86 -0.78
C THR A 51 15.06 -3.15 0.01
N GLY A 52 14.84 -2.48 1.14
CA GLY A 52 13.62 -2.64 1.93
C GLY A 52 12.40 -2.09 1.18
N LYS A 53 11.50 -2.98 0.72
CA LYS A 53 10.32 -2.62 -0.07
C LYS A 53 9.01 -2.68 0.70
N ALA A 54 8.07 -1.81 0.35
CA ALA A 54 6.71 -1.80 0.90
C ALA A 54 5.84 -2.97 0.39
N ALA A 55 6.08 -3.44 -0.85
CA ALA A 55 5.42 -4.58 -1.45
C ALA A 55 6.36 -5.28 -2.44
N ARG A 56 6.02 -6.52 -2.84
CA ARG A 56 6.89 -7.34 -3.70
C ARG A 56 7.13 -6.72 -5.08
N ASN A 57 6.05 -6.20 -5.66
CA ASN A 57 6.00 -5.52 -6.95
C ASN A 57 4.71 -4.70 -7.02
N TRP A 58 4.54 -3.93 -8.09
CA TRP A 58 3.40 -3.03 -8.25
C TRP A 58 2.05 -3.76 -8.32
N ASP A 59 2.00 -4.95 -8.92
CA ASP A 59 0.76 -5.74 -8.97
C ASP A 59 0.34 -6.18 -7.56
N ALA A 60 1.29 -6.62 -6.74
CA ALA A 60 1.04 -6.97 -5.35
C ALA A 60 0.65 -5.75 -4.51
N PHE A 61 1.29 -4.60 -4.72
CA PHE A 61 0.95 -3.34 -4.04
C PHE A 61 -0.53 -2.98 -4.26
N TRP A 62 -0.96 -2.94 -5.53
CA TRP A 62 -2.34 -2.61 -5.86
C TRP A 62 -3.32 -3.70 -5.40
N ALA A 63 -2.94 -4.97 -5.47
CA ALA A 63 -3.78 -6.05 -4.93
C ALA A 63 -3.99 -5.92 -3.41
N ILE A 64 -2.98 -5.49 -2.63
CA ILE A 64 -3.14 -5.20 -1.20
C ILE A 64 -4.08 -4.02 -1.00
N VAL A 65 -3.86 -2.90 -1.71
CA VAL A 65 -4.72 -1.71 -1.61
C VAL A 65 -6.18 -2.05 -1.93
N GLU A 66 -6.45 -2.73 -3.03
CA GLU A 66 -7.81 -3.11 -3.42
C GLU A 66 -8.44 -4.13 -2.46
N THR A 67 -7.63 -4.95 -1.79
CA THR A 67 -8.13 -5.88 -0.77
C THR A 67 -8.48 -5.16 0.52
N LEU A 68 -7.62 -4.24 0.99
CA LEU A 68 -7.90 -3.40 2.16
C LEU A 68 -9.13 -2.51 1.96
N LYS A 69 -9.42 -2.05 0.73
CA LYS A 69 -10.66 -1.29 0.46
C LYS A 69 -11.94 -2.09 0.69
N ARG A 70 -11.91 -3.41 0.50
CA ARG A 70 -13.11 -4.26 0.51
C ARG A 70 -13.20 -5.25 1.67
N ILE A 71 -12.10 -5.45 2.42
CA ILE A 71 -12.05 -6.37 3.56
C ILE A 71 -13.10 -6.00 4.61
N GLU A 72 -13.77 -7.00 5.16
CA GLU A 72 -14.73 -6.82 6.25
C GLU A 72 -14.02 -6.75 7.61
N PRO A 73 -14.64 -6.15 8.65
CA PRO A 73 -14.02 -6.00 9.97
C PRO A 73 -13.64 -7.32 10.68
N ASP A 74 -14.25 -8.43 10.28
CA ASP A 74 -14.02 -9.78 10.81
C ASP A 74 -13.14 -10.66 9.90
N GLU A 75 -12.62 -10.10 8.80
CA GLU A 75 -11.70 -10.79 7.90
C GLU A 75 -10.23 -10.44 8.21
N THR A 76 -9.31 -11.31 7.78
CA THR A 76 -7.86 -11.09 7.93
C THR A 76 -7.15 -11.29 6.59
N LEU A 77 -6.44 -10.25 6.13
CA LEU A 77 -5.57 -10.33 4.96
C LEU A 77 -4.22 -10.93 5.34
N LEU A 78 -3.84 -12.02 4.67
CA LEU A 78 -2.50 -12.60 4.77
C LEU A 78 -1.58 -11.98 3.71
N VAL A 79 -0.41 -11.50 4.14
CA VAL A 79 0.62 -10.95 3.24
C VAL A 79 1.92 -11.71 3.46
N GLN A 80 2.38 -12.43 2.43
CA GLN A 80 3.62 -13.18 2.45
C GLN A 80 4.69 -12.43 1.64
N SER A 81 5.74 -11.94 2.30
CA SER A 81 6.84 -11.17 1.67
C SER A 81 6.34 -10.16 0.63
N GLY A 82 5.40 -9.31 1.06
CA GLY A 82 4.83 -8.22 0.25
C GLY A 82 3.86 -8.65 -0.86
N LYS A 83 3.30 -9.87 -0.82
CA LYS A 83 2.24 -10.34 -1.72
C LYS A 83 1.00 -10.76 -0.91
N PRO A 84 -0.22 -10.32 -1.27
CA PRO A 84 -1.44 -10.82 -0.65
C PRO A 84 -1.70 -12.27 -1.12
N VAL A 85 -1.95 -13.18 -0.18
CA VAL A 85 -2.10 -14.64 -0.43
C VAL A 85 -3.38 -15.20 0.14
#